data_AF-U4PEP3-F1
#
_entry.id   AF-U4PEP3-F1
#
_cell.length_a   1.000
_cell.length_b   1.000
_cell.length_c   1.000
_cell.angle_alpha   90.00
_cell.angle_beta   90.00
_cell.angle_gamma   90.00
#
_symmetry.space_group_name_H-M   'P 1'
#
loop_
_entity.id
_entity.type
_entity.pdbx_description
1 polymer ?
#
loop_
_entity_poly.entity_id
_entity_poly.type
_entity_poly.pdbx_seq_one_letter_code
_entity_poly.pdbx_strand_id
1 'polypeptide(L)'
;MIRVGTATQGTTVKGVVVEIEYDPSIIVIQCKDMMIEFVKSVFNKYHETLPEIFKITEKPESYTALDTMWQYLGIATKLRKKT
;
A
#
# COMPACT_ATOMS: atom_id res chain seq x y z
N MET A 1 -10.11 0.03 -7.25
CA MET A 1 -9.71 1.28 -7.92
C MET A 1 -8.20 1.51 -7.76
N ILE A 2 -7.54 2.27 -8.64
CA ILE A 2 -6.12 2.68 -8.44
C ILE A 2 -6.05 4.20 -8.44
N ARG A 3 -5.42 4.78 -7.41
CA ARG A 3 -5.21 6.22 -7.27
C ARG A 3 -3.73 6.51 -7.16
N VAL A 4 -3.26 7.55 -7.83
CA VAL A 4 -1.86 7.97 -7.81
C VAL A 4 -1.81 9.43 -7.42
N GLY A 5 -1.00 9.75 -6.40
CA GLY A 5 -0.85 11.10 -5.88
C GLY A 5 0.61 11.45 -5.63
N THR A 6 0.98 12.70 -5.90
CA THR A 6 2.30 13.22 -5.55
C THR A 6 2.33 13.60 -4.08
N ALA A 7 3.29 13.06 -3.32
CA ALA A 7 3.48 13.42 -1.92
C ALA A 7 4.44 14.60 -1.81
N THR A 8 3.95 15.70 -1.25
CA THR A 8 4.68 16.95 -1.03
C THR A 8 4.78 17.25 0.46
N GLN A 9 5.94 17.74 0.90
CA GLN A 9 6.14 18.28 2.25
C GLN A 9 6.59 19.74 2.12
N GLY A 10 5.71 20.68 2.48
CA GLY A 10 5.92 22.10 2.17
C GLY A 10 5.96 22.32 0.66
N THR A 11 7.05 22.90 0.17
CA THR A 11 7.30 23.12 -1.27
C THR A 11 8.06 21.97 -1.94
N THR A 12 8.50 20.96 -1.17
CA THR A 12 9.37 19.89 -1.68
C THR A 12 8.56 18.65 -2.04
N VAL A 13 8.73 18.18 -3.28
CA VAL A 13 8.21 16.88 -3.72
C VAL A 13 9.07 15.77 -3.11
N LYS A 14 8.44 14.90 -2.31
CA LYS A 14 9.12 13.79 -1.62
C LYS A 14 8.95 12.44 -2.35
N GLY A 15 7.92 12.31 -3.20
CA GLY A 15 7.72 11.12 -4.02
C GLY A 15 6.30 10.98 -4.57
N VAL A 16 5.97 9.77 -5.02
CA VAL A 16 4.64 9.38 -5.48
C VAL A 16 4.09 8.32 -4.55
N VAL A 17 2.82 8.45 -4.19
CA VAL A 17 2.05 7.48 -3.42
C VAL A 17 1.02 6.87 -4.36
N VAL A 18 0.95 5.54 -4.34
CA VAL A 18 -0.03 4.76 -5.09
C VAL A 18 -0.91 4.06 -4.08
N GLU A 19 -2.21 4.20 -4.28
CA GLU A 19 -3.25 3.56 -3.49
C GLU A 19 -3.99 2.59 -4.40
N ILE A 20 -4.18 1.37 -3.91
CA ILE A 20 -4.84 0.28 -4.65
C ILE A 20 -5.95 -0.23 -3.75
N GLU A 21 -7.17 -0.04 -4.22
CA GLU A 21 -8.40 -0.44 -3.53
C GLU A 21 -8.99 -1.67 -4.23
N TYR A 22 -9.38 -2.67 -3.45
CA TYR A 22 -9.95 -3.92 -3.94
C TYR A 22 -11.29 -4.20 -3.24
N ASP A 23 -12.38 -3.96 -3.94
CA ASP A 23 -13.76 -4.15 -3.43
C ASP A 23 -14.25 -5.60 -3.37
N PRO A 24 -13.86 -6.53 -4.28
CA PRO A 24 -14.50 -7.84 -4.34
C PRO A 24 -14.29 -8.77 -3.14
N SER A 25 -13.31 -8.49 -2.26
CA SER A 25 -13.17 -9.22 -0.99
C SER A 25 -12.56 -8.33 0.08
N ILE A 26 -13.15 -8.42 1.26
CA ILE A 26 -12.65 -7.80 2.49
C ILE A 26 -11.60 -8.67 3.19
N ILE A 27 -11.50 -9.95 2.83
CA ILE A 27 -10.59 -10.90 3.49
C ILE A 27 -9.22 -10.81 2.81
N VAL A 28 -8.24 -10.27 3.53
CA VAL A 28 -6.90 -9.96 2.99
C VAL A 28 -6.26 -11.18 2.32
N ILE A 29 -6.33 -12.36 2.95
CA ILE A 29 -5.65 -13.56 2.44
C ILE A 29 -6.21 -14.05 1.10
N GLN A 30 -7.50 -13.83 0.83
CA GLN A 30 -8.13 -14.30 -0.41
C GLN A 30 -7.67 -13.49 -1.63
N CYS A 31 -7.22 -12.26 -1.42
CA CYS A 31 -6.91 -11.34 -2.51
C CYS A 31 -5.44 -10.91 -2.53
N LYS A 32 -4.69 -11.29 -1.50
CA LYS A 32 -3.26 -11.09 -1.36
C LYS A 32 -2.49 -11.48 -2.63
N ASP A 33 -2.61 -12.72 -3.10
CA ASP A 33 -1.79 -13.19 -4.23
C ASP A 33 -2.09 -12.43 -5.52
N MET A 34 -3.37 -12.18 -5.79
CA MET A 34 -3.81 -11.39 -6.93
C MET A 34 -3.32 -9.94 -6.85
N MET A 35 -3.40 -9.29 -5.67
CA MET A 35 -2.89 -7.93 -5.48
C MET A 35 -1.36 -7.86 -5.60
N ILE A 36 -0.63 -8.86 -5.11
CA ILE A 36 0.82 -8.96 -5.26
C ILE A 36 1.20 -9.11 -6.73
N GLU A 37 0.51 -9.98 -7.47
CA GLU A 37 0.75 -10.18 -8.90
C GLU A 37 0.44 -8.92 -9.71
N PHE A 38 -0.65 -8.23 -9.37
CA PHE A 38 -0.99 -6.93 -9.97
C PHE A 38 0.14 -5.90 -9.76
N VAL A 39 0.64 -5.77 -8.53
CA VAL A 39 1.76 -4.87 -8.22
C VAL A 39 3.03 -5.28 -8.96
N LYS A 40 3.33 -6.58 -9.06
CA LYS A 40 4.48 -7.08 -9.85
C LYS A 40 4.34 -6.75 -11.33
N SER A 41 3.16 -6.92 -11.90
CA SER A 41 2.90 -6.68 -13.33
C SER A 41 2.97 -5.19 -13.67
N VAL A 42 2.30 -4.34 -12.89
CA VAL A 42 2.15 -2.91 -13.20
C VAL A 42 3.30 -2.07 -12.63
N PHE A 43 3.82 -2.44 -11.46
CA PHE A 43 4.85 -1.72 -10.71
C PHE A 43 6.07 -2.60 -10.45
N ASN A 44 6.55 -3.31 -11.48
CA ASN A 44 7.63 -4.30 -11.40
C ASN A 44 8.86 -3.81 -10.60
N LYS A 45 9.23 -2.53 -10.73
CA LYS A 45 10.37 -1.95 -10.00
C LYS A 45 10.16 -1.85 -8.47
N TYR A 46 8.93 -1.97 -7.99
CA TYR A 46 8.53 -1.76 -6.59
C TYR A 46 7.97 -3.02 -5.94
N HIS A 47 8.09 -4.19 -6.58
CA HIS A 47 7.52 -5.44 -6.07
C HIS A 47 8.18 -5.94 -4.77
N GLU A 48 9.42 -5.54 -4.48
CA GLU A 48 10.10 -5.88 -3.23
C GLU A 48 9.56 -5.05 -2.04
N THR A 49 8.97 -3.89 -2.32
CA THR A 49 8.37 -2.98 -1.34
C THR A 49 6.89 -3.22 -1.14
N LEU A 50 6.52 -4.49 -0.93
CA LEU A 50 5.14 -4.88 -0.61
C LEU A 50 4.69 -4.33 0.75
N PRO A 51 3.43 -3.86 0.87
CA PRO A 51 2.83 -3.48 2.15
C PRO A 51 2.95 -4.58 3.21
N GLU A 52 3.21 -4.18 4.46
CA GLU A 52 3.40 -5.10 5.58
C GLU A 52 2.16 -5.95 5.88
N ILE A 53 0.97 -5.45 5.55
CA ILE A 53 -0.29 -6.20 5.71
C ILE A 53 -0.28 -7.53 4.93
N PHE A 54 0.35 -7.57 3.76
CA PHE A 54 0.48 -8.83 3.01
C PHE A 54 1.47 -9.81 3.65
N LYS A 55 2.35 -9.34 4.53
CA LYS A 55 3.35 -10.18 5.22
C LYS A 55 2.82 -10.72 6.55
N ILE A 56 1.98 -9.96 7.25
CA ILE A 56 1.54 -10.27 8.62
C ILE A 56 0.32 -11.21 8.63
N THR A 57 -0.55 -11.13 7.63
CA THR A 57 -1.85 -11.82 7.65
C THR A 57 -1.76 -13.24 7.09
N GLU A 58 -1.47 -14.22 7.96
CA GLU A 58 -1.67 -15.65 7.68
C GLU A 58 -3.08 -16.14 8.06
N LYS A 59 -3.79 -15.36 8.89
CA LYS A 59 -5.17 -15.65 9.32
C LYS A 59 -6.17 -14.93 8.41
N PRO A 60 -7.39 -15.48 8.22
CA PRO A 60 -8.44 -14.81 7.45
C PRO A 60 -9.04 -13.64 8.25
N GLU A 61 -8.30 -12.54 8.34
CA GLU A 61 -8.74 -11.29 8.96
C GLU A 61 -9.38 -10.37 7.92
N SER A 62 -10.39 -9.62 8.37
CA SER A 62 -11.07 -8.62 7.54
C SER A 62 -10.27 -7.33 7.52
N TYR A 63 -10.05 -6.77 6.34
CA TYR A 63 -9.45 -5.46 6.15
C TYR A 63 -10.41 -4.37 6.63
N THR A 64 -9.89 -3.39 7.37
CA THR A 64 -10.64 -2.27 7.92
C THR A 64 -10.03 -0.93 7.51
N ALA A 65 -10.81 0.15 7.61
CA ALA A 65 -10.31 1.51 7.35
C ALA A 65 -9.12 1.89 8.27
N LEU A 66 -9.03 1.28 9.45
CA LEU A 66 -7.91 1.47 10.37
C LEU A 66 -6.59 0.96 9.78
N ASP A 67 -6.62 -0.15 9.03
CA ASP A 67 -5.45 -0.68 8.33
C ASP A 67 -4.95 0.30 7.26
N THR A 68 -5.86 0.97 6.57
CA THR A 68 -5.53 2.04 5.62
C THR A 68 -4.82 3.21 6.32
N MET A 69 -5.33 3.65 7.47
CA MET A 69 -4.71 4.73 8.25
C MET A 69 -3.30 4.36 8.71
N TRP A 70 -3.08 3.13 9.15
CA TRP A 70 -1.74 2.64 9.53
C TRP A 70 -0.78 2.64 8.34
N GLN A 71 -1.23 2.24 7.15
CA GLN A 71 -0.43 2.29 5.94
C GLN A 71 -0.01 3.72 5.60
N TYR A 72 -0.93 4.69 5.62
CA TYR A 72 -0.62 6.10 5.40
C TYR A 72 0.37 6.64 6.43
N LEU A 73 0.20 6.31 7.71
CA LEU A 73 1.12 6.74 8.77
C LEU A 73 2.54 6.19 8.55
N GLY A 74 2.64 4.93 8.12
CA GLY A 74 3.90 4.30 7.74
C GLY A 74 4.58 5.01 6.57
N ILE A 75 3.81 5.36 5.53
CA ILE A 75 4.30 6.12 4.37
C ILE A 75 4.78 7.51 4.80
N ALA A 76 3.98 8.25 5.56
CA ALA A 76 4.33 9.59 6.05
C ALA A 76 5.63 9.56 6.89
N THR A 77 5.79 8.55 7.74
CA THR A 77 7.00 8.35 8.55
C THR A 77 8.23 8.08 7.67
N LYS A 78 8.10 7.25 6.62
CA LYS A 78 9.17 6.97 5.66
C LYS A 78 9.54 8.21 4.84
N LEU A 79 8.56 9.01 4.42
CA LEU A 79 8.78 10.26 3.69
C LEU A 79 9.49 11.32 4.55
N ARG A 80 9.16 11.39 5.85
CA ARG A 80 9.87 12.29 6.79
C ARG A 80 11.34 11.91 6.97
N LYS A 81 11.65 10.61 7.03
CA LYS A 81 13.02 10.11 7.20
C LYS A 81 13.90 10.27 5.95
N LYS A 82 13.31 10.37 4.75
CA LYS A 82 14.00 10.78 3.53
C LYS A 82 14.24 12.30 3.56
N THR A 83 15.25 12.73 4.30
CA THR A 83 15.84 14.08 4.19
C THR A 83 17.22 13.95 3.57
#